data_AF-A0A392PPJ0-F1
#
_entry.id   AF-A0A392PPJ0-F1
#
_cell.length_a   1.000
_cell.length_b   1.000
_cell.length_c   1.000
_cell.angle_alpha   90.00
_cell.angle_beta   90.00
_cell.angle_gamma   90.00
#
_symmetry.space_group_name_H-M   'P 1'
#
loop_
_entity.id
_entity.type
_entity.pdbx_description
1 polymer ?
#
loop_
_entity_poly.entity_id
_entity_poly.type
_entity_poly.pdbx_seq_one_letter_code
_entity_poly.pdbx_strand_id
1 'polypeptide(L)'
;MFSGKDVVAVDSPIGRLGLSVCYDLRFPEIYQLLRFQHGAQILLVPAAFTKVTGEAHWEILLRARAIENQCYVIAAAQAGTHNDKRESYGDTLIIDPWGTIVGRLP
;
A
#
# COMPACT_ATOMS: atom_id res chain seq x y z
N MET A 1 -19.21 12.92 -2.04
CA MET A 1 -18.32 11.73 -2.10
C MET A 1 -18.23 11.20 -0.68
N PHE A 2 -18.52 9.93 -0.44
CA PHE A 2 -18.53 9.34 0.92
C PHE A 2 -17.37 8.36 1.07
N SER A 3 -16.84 8.23 2.28
CA SER A 3 -15.84 7.22 2.60
C SER A 3 -16.47 5.82 2.63
N GLY A 4 -15.65 4.79 2.37
CA GLY A 4 -16.01 3.41 2.66
C GLY A 4 -16.26 3.20 4.16
N LYS A 5 -16.95 2.11 4.51
CA LYS A 5 -17.25 1.74 5.90
C LYS A 5 -16.68 0.39 6.33
N ASP A 6 -16.23 -0.41 5.38
CA ASP A 6 -15.85 -1.79 5.60
C ASP A 6 -14.39 -2.03 5.22
N VAL A 7 -13.72 -2.85 6.02
CA VAL A 7 -12.41 -3.41 5.70
C VAL A 7 -12.64 -4.72 4.96
N VAL A 8 -11.99 -4.90 3.81
CA VAL A 8 -12.29 -6.02 2.89
C VAL A 8 -11.00 -6.75 2.51
N ALA A 9 -11.09 -8.08 2.51
CA ALA A 9 -10.09 -8.95 1.91
C ALA A 9 -10.77 -10.00 1.01
N VAL A 10 -10.08 -10.42 -0.03
CA VAL A 10 -10.58 -11.37 -1.03
C VAL A 10 -9.58 -12.48 -1.28
N ASP A 11 -10.05 -13.70 -1.56
CA ASP A 11 -9.19 -14.82 -1.91
C ASP A 11 -8.71 -14.71 -3.36
N SER A 12 -7.47 -15.14 -3.61
CA SER A 12 -6.86 -15.15 -4.94
C SER A 12 -5.90 -16.35 -5.09
N PRO A 13 -5.45 -16.68 -6.32
CA PRO A 13 -4.49 -17.77 -6.54
C PRO A 13 -3.14 -17.59 -5.83
N ILE A 14 -2.79 -16.37 -5.40
CA ILE A 14 -1.52 -16.06 -4.73
C ILE A 14 -1.68 -15.86 -3.22
N GLY A 15 -2.89 -16.08 -2.67
CA GLY A 15 -3.20 -15.90 -1.26
C GLY A 15 -4.33 -14.90 -1.03
N ARG A 16 -4.61 -14.62 0.25
CA ARG A 16 -5.69 -13.71 0.64
C ARG A 16 -5.23 -12.25 0.60
N LEU A 17 -5.89 -11.46 -0.24
CA LEU A 17 -5.53 -10.07 -0.56
C LEU A 17 -6.30 -9.11 0.32
N GLY A 18 -5.59 -8.36 1.17
CA GLY A 18 -6.14 -7.24 1.91
C GLY A 18 -6.16 -5.97 1.06
N LEU A 19 -7.29 -5.26 1.03
CA LEU A 19 -7.51 -4.12 0.15
C LEU A 19 -7.42 -2.80 0.93
N SER A 20 -6.59 -1.88 0.45
CA SER A 20 -6.46 -0.52 0.97
C SER A 20 -6.20 0.45 -0.19
N VAL A 21 -6.45 1.74 -0.02
CA VAL A 21 -6.21 2.74 -1.07
C VAL A 21 -5.46 3.94 -0.52
N CYS A 22 -4.28 4.20 -1.10
CA CYS A 22 -3.49 5.42 -0.91
C CYS A 22 -3.38 5.91 0.54
N TYR A 23 -4.27 6.81 0.97
CA TYR A 23 -4.20 7.47 2.28
C TYR A 23 -4.43 6.53 3.45
N ASP A 24 -5.09 5.38 3.23
CA ASP A 24 -5.24 4.31 4.21
C ASP A 24 -3.88 3.85 4.76
N LEU A 25 -2.80 3.96 3.97
CA LEU A 25 -1.41 3.63 4.35
C LEU A 25 -0.97 4.30 5.67
N ARG A 26 -1.55 5.44 6.02
CA ARG A 26 -1.23 6.19 7.23
C ARG A 26 -1.83 5.61 8.50
N PHE A 27 -2.80 4.71 8.41
CA PHE A 27 -3.56 4.17 9.54
C PHE A 27 -3.19 2.69 9.76
N PRO A 28 -2.25 2.39 10.68
CA PRO A 28 -1.81 1.01 10.93
C PRO A 28 -2.97 0.09 11.34
N GLU A 29 -4.00 0.61 11.99
CA GLU A 29 -5.16 -0.15 12.47
C GLU A 29 -5.88 -0.86 11.32
N ILE A 30 -5.98 -0.24 10.15
CA ILE A 30 -6.59 -0.86 8.96
C ILE A 30 -5.82 -2.12 8.56
N TYR A 31 -4.49 -2.06 8.57
CA TYR A 31 -3.64 -3.18 8.18
C TYR A 31 -3.63 -4.30 9.23
N GLN A 32 -3.70 -3.95 10.51
CA GLN A 32 -3.88 -4.92 11.59
C GLN A 32 -5.23 -5.66 11.44
N LEU A 33 -6.32 -4.94 11.13
CA LEU A 33 -7.62 -5.57 10.84
C LEU A 33 -7.53 -6.50 9.63
N LEU A 34 -6.97 -6.02 8.51
CA LEU A 34 -6.77 -6.82 7.30
C LEU A 34 -6.00 -8.12 7.60
N ARG A 35 -4.91 -8.04 8.37
CA ARG A 35 -4.08 -9.20 8.70
C ARG A 35 -4.74 -10.16 9.68
N PHE A 36 -5.16 -9.66 10.83
CA PHE A 36 -5.50 -10.51 11.98
C PHE A 36 -6.97 -10.90 12.02
N GLN A 37 -7.87 -10.06 11.49
CA GLN A 37 -9.30 -10.38 11.43
C GLN A 37 -9.72 -10.91 10.07
N HIS A 38 -9.16 -10.37 8.99
CA HIS A 38 -9.50 -10.78 7.63
C HIS A 38 -8.51 -11.75 7.01
N GLY A 39 -7.45 -12.15 7.73
CA GLY A 39 -6.52 -13.19 7.30
C GLY A 39 -5.67 -12.85 6.07
N ALA A 40 -5.47 -11.56 5.77
CA ALA A 40 -4.66 -11.14 4.63
C ALA A 40 -3.21 -11.63 4.75
N GLN A 41 -2.65 -12.10 3.64
CA GLN A 41 -1.25 -12.50 3.48
C GLN A 41 -0.49 -11.52 2.57
N ILE A 42 -1.24 -10.80 1.74
CA ILE A 42 -0.75 -9.81 0.80
C ILE A 42 -1.61 -8.55 0.99
N LEU A 43 -0.97 -7.39 1.12
CA LEU A 43 -1.62 -6.10 1.24
C LEU A 43 -1.48 -5.34 -0.09
N LEU A 44 -2.61 -5.02 -0.71
CA LEU A 44 -2.64 -4.19 -1.92
C LEU A 44 -2.79 -2.73 -1.52
N VAL A 45 -1.90 -1.88 -2.06
CA VAL A 45 -1.87 -0.44 -1.79
C VAL A 45 -1.77 0.37 -3.10
N PRO A 46 -2.78 0.32 -3.99
CA PRO A 46 -2.86 1.24 -5.11
C PRO A 46 -2.88 2.69 -4.62
N ALA A 47 -2.04 3.54 -5.20
CA ALA A 47 -1.89 4.91 -4.72
C ALA A 47 -1.49 5.93 -5.79
N ALA A 48 -1.67 7.20 -5.44
CA ALA A 48 -1.20 8.35 -6.20
C ALA A 48 -0.65 9.41 -5.22
N PHE A 49 0.39 9.05 -4.47
CA PHE A 49 1.05 9.97 -3.53
C PHE A 49 1.54 11.21 -4.27
N THR A 50 1.37 12.39 -3.67
CA THR A 50 1.98 13.62 -4.18
C THR A 50 3.49 13.50 -4.06
N LYS A 51 4.24 14.07 -5.01
CA LYS A 51 5.71 13.98 -5.06
C LYS A 51 6.39 14.25 -3.72
N VAL A 52 6.14 15.41 -3.12
CA VAL A 52 6.73 15.83 -1.84
C VAL A 52 6.40 14.86 -0.70
N THR A 53 5.17 14.34 -0.66
CA THR A 53 4.77 13.40 0.39
C THR A 53 5.34 12.01 0.15
N GLY A 54 5.43 11.59 -1.11
CA GLY A 54 5.96 10.29 -1.50
C GLY A 54 7.45 10.16 -1.19
N GLU A 55 8.24 11.17 -1.56
CA GLU A 55 9.68 11.26 -1.25
C GLU A 55 9.98 11.04 0.25
N ALA A 56 9.12 11.56 1.13
CA ALA A 56 9.33 11.48 2.57
C ALA A 56 8.77 10.19 3.21
N HIS A 57 7.65 9.65 2.71
CA HIS A 57 6.86 8.67 3.48
C HIS A 57 6.55 7.36 2.75
N TRP A 58 6.58 7.33 1.43
CA TRP A 58 6.01 6.22 0.66
C TRP A 58 6.68 4.88 1.01
N GLU A 59 7.99 4.78 0.78
CA GLU A 59 8.74 3.55 1.04
C GLU A 59 8.70 3.17 2.54
N ILE A 60 8.92 4.16 3.42
CA ILE A 60 9.00 3.94 4.88
C ILE A 60 7.70 3.33 5.41
N LEU A 61 6.54 3.90 5.03
CA LEU A 61 5.26 3.40 5.50
C LEU A 61 4.93 2.03 4.91
N LEU A 62 5.21 1.80 3.62
CA LEU A 62 4.95 0.49 3.00
C LEU A 62 5.79 -0.61 3.65
N ARG A 63 7.08 -0.35 3.90
CA ARG A 63 7.95 -1.30 4.61
C ARG A 63 7.46 -1.54 6.04
N ALA A 64 7.00 -0.50 6.73
CA ALA A 64 6.42 -0.65 8.06
C ALA A 64 5.20 -1.59 8.04
N ARG A 65 4.27 -1.43 7.07
CA ARG A 65 3.11 -2.32 6.93
C ARG A 65 3.49 -3.77 6.62
N ALA A 66 4.53 -3.97 5.80
CA ALA A 66 5.03 -5.30 5.49
C ALA A 66 5.55 -6.00 6.74
N ILE A 67 6.43 -5.32 7.49
CA ILE A 67 7.11 -5.86 8.68
C ILE A 67 6.12 -6.11 9.82
N GLU A 68 5.31 -5.12 10.20
CA GLU A 68 4.47 -5.20 11.40
C GLU A 68 3.32 -6.22 11.25
N ASN A 69 2.88 -6.47 10.01
CA ASN A 69 1.79 -7.40 9.71
C ASN A 69 2.28 -8.74 9.13
N GLN A 70 3.60 -8.90 8.93
CA GLN A 70 4.21 -10.07 8.31
C GLN A 70 3.53 -10.45 6.98
N CYS A 71 3.31 -9.46 6.13
CA CYS A 71 2.64 -9.60 4.84
C CYS A 71 3.53 -9.14 3.70
N TYR A 72 3.32 -9.70 2.52
CA TYR A 72 3.76 -9.02 1.30
C TYR A 72 2.97 -7.72 1.14
N VAL A 73 3.62 -6.68 0.62
CA VAL A 73 2.95 -5.43 0.23
C VAL A 73 3.18 -5.22 -1.26
N ILE A 74 2.10 -5.06 -2.03
CA ILE A 74 2.13 -4.74 -3.46
C ILE A 74 1.50 -3.37 -3.65
N ALA A 75 2.32 -2.39 -4.00
CA ALA A 75 1.96 -0.98 -4.01
C ALA A 75 2.13 -0.38 -5.40
N ALA A 76 1.09 -0.53 -6.23
CA ALA A 76 1.03 0.09 -7.55
C ALA A 76 0.83 1.60 -7.43
N ALA A 77 1.71 2.40 -8.03
CA ALA A 77 1.71 3.85 -7.89
C ALA A 77 1.54 4.56 -9.24
N GLN A 78 0.77 5.66 -9.24
CA GLN A 78 0.80 6.64 -10.32
C GLN A 78 2.09 7.47 -10.24
N ALA A 79 2.67 7.81 -11.40
CA ALA A 79 3.91 8.56 -11.51
C ALA A 79 3.78 9.77 -12.46
N GLY A 80 4.64 10.77 -12.28
CA GLY A 80 4.80 11.90 -13.19
C GLY A 80 3.74 13.00 -13.07
N THR A 81 3.78 13.94 -14.01
CA THR A 81 2.92 15.12 -14.05
C THR A 81 1.58 14.81 -14.72
N HIS A 82 0.48 15.01 -13.98
CA HIS A 82 -0.89 14.84 -14.49
C HIS A 82 -1.44 16.15 -15.05
N ASN A 83 -1.02 17.28 -14.49
CA ASN A 83 -1.32 18.65 -14.92
C ASN A 83 -0.40 19.64 -14.16
N ASP A 84 -0.50 20.93 -14.47
CA ASP A 84 0.33 22.02 -13.91
C ASP A 84 0.39 22.08 -12.37
N LYS A 85 -0.58 21.48 -11.67
CA LYS A 85 -0.68 21.52 -10.20
C LYS A 85 -0.56 20.15 -9.54
N ARG A 86 -0.47 19.06 -10.31
CA ARG A 86 -0.53 17.69 -9.78
C ARG A 86 0.55 16.82 -10.39
N GLU A 87 1.47 16.40 -9.54
CA GLU A 87 2.53 15.44 -9.83
C GLU A 87 2.48 14.31 -8.80
N SER A 88 2.55 13.06 -9.27
CA SER A 88 2.60 11.89 -8.40
C SER A 88 4.02 11.34 -8.31
N TYR A 89 4.35 10.81 -7.13
CA TYR A 89 5.68 10.33 -6.78
C TYR A 89 6.15 9.15 -7.62
N GLY A 90 5.23 8.24 -8.00
CA GLY A 90 5.60 6.98 -8.63
C GLY A 90 6.14 5.99 -7.61
N ASP A 91 7.24 5.34 -7.96
CA ASP A 91 7.95 4.40 -7.11
C ASP A 91 7.09 3.19 -6.71
N THR A 92 6.59 2.47 -7.71
CA THR A 92 5.82 1.23 -7.50
C THR A 92 6.71 0.17 -6.85
N LEU A 93 6.23 -0.46 -5.78
CA LEU A 93 7.02 -1.38 -4.96
C LEU A 93 6.33 -2.72 -4.72
N ILE A 94 7.13 -3.78 -4.65
CA ILE A 94 6.76 -5.05 -4.02
C ILE A 94 7.73 -5.30 -2.87
N ILE A 95 7.19 -5.55 -1.68
CA ILE A 95 7.96 -5.70 -0.44
C ILE A 95 7.58 -7.04 0.20
N ASP A 96 8.56 -7.80 0.64
CA ASP A 96 8.35 -9.06 1.34
C ASP A 96 7.99 -8.86 2.82
N PRO A 97 7.53 -9.90 3.54
CA PRO A 97 7.19 -9.81 4.97
C PRO A 97 8.33 -9.38 5.90
N TRP A 98 9.58 -9.38 5.44
CA TRP A 98 10.74 -8.90 6.20
C TRP A 98 11.05 -7.42 5.93
N GLY A 99 10.25 -6.78 5.08
CA GLY A 99 10.47 -5.40 4.66
C GLY A 99 11.56 -5.26 3.60
N THR A 100 11.96 -6.34 2.93
CA THR A 100 12.90 -6.30 1.80
C THR A 100 12.14 -5.91 0.54
N ILE A 101 12.66 -4.94 -0.21
CA ILE A 101 12.09 -4.58 -1.52
C ILE A 101 12.53 -5.63 -2.54
N VAL A 102 11.57 -6.38 -3.08
CA VAL A 102 11.81 -7.47 -4.05
C VAL A 102 11.44 -7.07 -5.48
N GLY A 103 10.77 -5.94 -5.68
CA GLY A 103 10.50 -5.34 -6.98
C GLY A 103 10.28 -3.83 -6.84
N ARG A 104 10.79 -3.06 -7.80
CA ARG A 104 10.68 -1.59 -7.83
C ARG A 104 10.59 -1.09 -9.27
N LEU A 105 9.65 -0.20 -9.54
CA LEU A 105 9.58 0.59 -10.76
C LEU A 105 9.51 2.07 -10.39
N PRO A 106 10.36 2.93 -10.98
CA PRO A 106 10.32 4.37 -10.72
C PRO A 106 8.99 5.01 -11.17
#